data_AF-A0A2K6V8T6-F1
#
_entry.id   AF-A0A2K6V8T6-F1
#
_cell.length_a   1.000
_cell.length_b   1.000
_cell.length_c   1.000
_cell.angle_alpha   90.00
_cell.angle_beta   90.00
_cell.angle_gamma   90.00
#
_symmetry.space_group_name_H-M   'P 1'
#
loop_
_entity.id
_entity.type
_entity.pdbx_description
1 polymer ?
#
loop_
_entity_poly.entity_id
_entity_poly.type
_entity_poly.pdbx_seq_one_letter_code
_entity_poly.pdbx_strand_id
1 'polypeptide(L)'
;MANKERKKGQADKKNPLAAMMEEEPESARPEEGKPQDGNPEGDKAEKKTPDDKHKHPGFQQSHYFVALYRFKALEKDDLDFPPGEKITVIDDSNEEWWRGKIGEKVGFFPPNFIIRVRAGERVHRVTRSFVGNREIGQITLKKDQIVVQKGDEAGGYVKVYTGRKMGLFPTDFLEEI
;
A
#
# COMPACT_ATOMS: atom_id res chain seq x y z
N MET A 1 -66.48 13.66 -26.04
CA MET A 1 -65.76 14.85 -26.57
C MET A 1 -64.27 14.52 -26.63
N ALA A 2 -63.53 15.23 -27.48
CA ALA A 2 -62.33 14.80 -28.19
C ALA A 2 -61.02 14.68 -27.38
N ASN A 3 -60.26 13.63 -27.73
CA ASN A 3 -58.84 13.53 -28.13
C ASN A 3 -57.79 14.61 -27.76
N LYS A 4 -56.52 14.12 -27.71
CA LYS A 4 -55.23 14.75 -28.09
C LYS A 4 -54.41 15.36 -26.93
N GLU A 5 -53.11 15.11 -26.68
CA GLU A 5 -51.99 14.48 -27.40
C GLU A 5 -50.77 14.26 -26.44
N ARG A 6 -50.06 13.11 -26.57
CA ARG A 6 -48.58 12.86 -26.67
C ARG A 6 -47.60 13.50 -25.65
N LYS A 7 -46.45 12.92 -25.23
CA LYS A 7 -45.49 11.94 -25.79
C LYS A 7 -44.54 11.50 -24.62
N LYS A 8 -44.25 10.20 -24.44
CA LYS A 8 -43.00 9.47 -24.83
C LYS A 8 -41.80 9.70 -23.87
N GLY A 9 -41.06 8.70 -23.39
CA GLY A 9 -40.86 7.38 -23.96
C GLY A 9 -40.37 6.30 -22.99
N GLN A 10 -40.38 5.08 -23.55
CA GLN A 10 -40.11 3.77 -23.01
C GLN A 10 -38.99 3.14 -23.85
N ALA A 11 -38.14 2.31 -23.23
CA ALA A 11 -37.52 1.08 -23.74
C ALA A 11 -36.33 0.74 -22.79
N ASP A 12 -36.36 -0.25 -21.90
CA ASP A 12 -36.45 -1.71 -22.10
C ASP A 12 -35.42 -2.30 -23.08
N LYS A 13 -34.43 -2.99 -22.48
CA LYS A 13 -34.03 -4.38 -22.74
C LYS A 13 -33.10 -4.72 -23.93
N LYS A 14 -32.05 -5.45 -23.53
CA LYS A 14 -31.40 -6.63 -24.16
C LYS A 14 -30.22 -6.39 -25.13
N ASN A 15 -29.07 -6.89 -24.69
CA ASN A 15 -27.91 -7.30 -25.50
C ASN A 15 -28.27 -8.50 -26.40
N PRO A 16 -27.68 -8.61 -27.60
CA PRO A 16 -26.96 -9.85 -27.90
C PRO A 16 -25.70 -9.68 -28.77
N LEU A 17 -24.94 -10.76 -28.74
CA LEU A 17 -23.66 -11.09 -29.36
C LEU A 17 -23.70 -11.18 -30.91
N ALA A 18 -22.54 -10.92 -31.53
CA ALA A 18 -22.03 -11.42 -32.83
C ALA A 18 -22.57 -10.85 -34.15
N ALA A 19 -21.66 -10.18 -34.88
CA ALA A 19 -21.38 -10.19 -36.33
C ALA A 19 -20.46 -8.96 -36.56
N MET A 20 -19.22 -9.02 -37.05
CA MET A 20 -18.70 -9.45 -38.35
C MET A 20 -17.15 -9.46 -38.16
N MET A 21 -16.39 -10.56 -38.33
CA MET A 21 -15.80 -11.07 -39.59
C MET A 21 -15.17 -9.99 -40.50
N GLU A 22 -13.93 -10.27 -40.93
CA GLU A 22 -13.07 -9.57 -41.92
C GLU A 22 -12.17 -8.46 -41.33
N GLU A 23 -10.84 -8.38 -41.52
CA GLU A 23 -9.79 -9.20 -42.13
C GLU A 23 -8.45 -8.50 -41.73
N GLU A 24 -7.41 -9.28 -41.38
CA GLU A 24 -6.00 -8.83 -41.21
C GLU A 24 -5.31 -8.70 -42.60
N PRO A 25 -4.19 -7.96 -42.81
CA PRO A 25 -2.87 -8.41 -42.32
C PRO A 25 -1.72 -7.39 -42.11
N GLU A 26 -0.75 -7.88 -41.31
CA GLU A 26 0.72 -7.69 -41.27
C GLU A 26 1.41 -6.37 -41.70
N SER A 27 2.40 -5.98 -40.88
CA SER A 27 3.67 -5.48 -41.42
C SER A 27 4.88 -5.98 -40.60
N ALA A 28 5.75 -6.70 -41.29
CA ALA A 28 6.99 -7.31 -40.83
C ALA A 28 8.21 -6.35 -40.86
N ARG A 29 9.30 -6.78 -40.21
CA ARG A 29 10.61 -6.13 -39.93
C ARG A 29 11.55 -6.05 -41.16
N PRO A 30 12.76 -5.41 -41.10
CA PRO A 30 14.03 -6.08 -40.66
C PRO A 30 15.07 -5.16 -39.92
N GLU A 31 15.94 -5.60 -38.96
CA GLU A 31 17.35 -6.13 -39.03
C GLU A 31 18.27 -5.42 -40.06
N GLU A 32 19.54 -5.00 -39.83
CA GLU A 32 20.73 -5.64 -39.21
C GLU A 32 21.93 -4.62 -39.16
N GLY A 33 22.98 -4.85 -38.34
CA GLY A 33 24.31 -4.21 -38.55
C GLY A 33 25.31 -4.10 -37.36
N LYS A 34 26.28 -5.02 -37.29
CA LYS A 34 27.64 -4.95 -36.66
C LYS A 34 28.66 -5.37 -37.76
N PRO A 35 30.02 -5.26 -37.68
CA PRO A 35 30.96 -4.96 -36.56
C PRO A 35 32.19 -4.08 -36.99
N GLN A 36 33.30 -4.12 -36.21
CA GLN A 36 34.72 -3.67 -36.45
C GLN A 36 35.17 -2.46 -35.60
N ASP A 37 36.40 -2.32 -35.09
CA ASP A 37 37.59 -3.15 -34.83
C ASP A 37 38.57 -2.24 -34.03
N GLY A 38 39.47 -2.77 -33.20
CA GLY A 38 40.69 -2.05 -32.79
C GLY A 38 40.97 -1.88 -31.29
N ASN A 39 41.86 -2.73 -30.76
CA ASN A 39 42.78 -2.46 -29.63
C ASN A 39 44.15 -2.09 -30.26
N PRO A 40 45.04 -1.23 -29.70
CA PRO A 40 45.86 -1.64 -28.55
C PRO A 40 46.25 -0.54 -27.52
N GLU A 41 46.36 -0.99 -26.27
CA GLU A 41 47.49 -0.81 -25.34
C GLU A 41 48.02 0.61 -25.00
N GLY A 42 47.92 0.97 -23.71
CA GLY A 42 48.57 2.14 -23.12
C GLY A 42 48.43 2.15 -21.60
N ASP A 43 49.41 1.57 -20.91
CA ASP A 43 49.57 1.56 -19.46
C ASP A 43 49.68 2.99 -18.91
N LYS A 44 48.76 3.38 -18.02
CA LYS A 44 49.09 4.33 -16.95
C LYS A 44 48.09 4.22 -15.79
N ALA A 45 48.61 3.72 -14.68
CA ALA A 45 47.97 3.73 -13.39
C ALA A 45 47.51 5.15 -12.99
N GLU A 46 46.21 5.32 -12.73
CA GLU A 46 45.77 6.32 -11.77
C GLU A 46 44.54 5.84 -11.00
N LYS A 47 44.73 5.89 -9.69
CA LYS A 47 43.94 5.29 -8.63
C LYS A 47 42.76 6.21 -8.31
N LYS A 48 41.54 5.91 -8.77
CA LYS A 48 40.32 6.52 -8.23
C LYS A 48 39.18 5.48 -8.12
N THR A 49 38.73 5.36 -6.89
CA THR A 49 37.61 4.62 -6.27
C THR A 49 36.45 4.21 -7.20
N PRO A 50 35.85 3.01 -7.01
CA PRO A 50 34.57 2.72 -7.64
C PRO A 50 33.48 3.60 -7.03
N ASP A 51 32.78 4.32 -7.91
CA ASP A 51 31.53 5.04 -7.67
C ASP A 51 30.48 4.05 -7.12
N ASP A 52 30.38 3.95 -5.80
CA ASP A 52 29.17 3.42 -5.16
C ASP A 52 28.09 4.50 -5.23
N LYS A 53 27.39 4.54 -6.37
CA LYS A 53 26.16 5.33 -6.54
C LYS A 53 24.91 4.55 -6.10
N HIS A 54 24.98 3.74 -5.04
CA HIS A 54 23.77 3.43 -4.25
C HIS A 54 23.58 4.51 -3.20
N LYS A 55 23.34 5.74 -3.66
CA LYS A 55 22.81 6.80 -2.81
C LYS A 55 21.32 6.51 -2.60
N HIS A 56 21.01 5.53 -1.75
CA HIS A 56 19.75 5.58 -1.02
C HIS A 56 19.82 6.87 -0.19
N PRO A 57 18.94 7.86 -0.40
CA PRO A 57 18.92 9.03 0.46
C PRO A 57 18.69 8.49 1.87
N GLY A 58 19.61 8.79 2.78
CA GLY A 58 19.61 8.31 4.15
C GLY A 58 18.22 8.43 4.74
N PHE A 59 17.55 7.28 4.87
CA PHE A 59 16.34 7.16 5.62
C PHE A 59 16.78 7.35 7.07
N GLN A 60 16.73 8.59 7.56
CA GLN A 60 16.70 8.85 8.97
C GLN A 60 15.49 8.03 9.47
N GLN A 61 15.73 6.82 9.97
CA GLN A 61 14.72 5.86 10.42
C GLN A 61 14.11 6.37 11.73
N SER A 62 13.49 7.54 11.69
CA SER A 62 12.60 8.04 12.72
C SER A 62 11.19 7.47 12.53
N HIS A 63 11.01 6.49 11.64
CA HIS A 63 9.73 5.86 11.40
C HIS A 63 9.87 4.40 10.99
N TYR A 64 8.90 3.59 11.41
CA TYR A 64 8.75 2.17 11.07
C TYR A 64 7.31 1.92 10.63
N PHE A 65 7.03 0.72 10.11
CA PHE A 65 5.68 0.34 9.72
C PHE A 65 5.16 -0.80 10.57
N VAL A 66 3.85 -0.81 10.80
CA VAL A 66 3.16 -1.87 11.53
C VAL A 66 1.97 -2.39 10.72
N ALA A 67 1.77 -3.69 10.72
CA ALA A 67 0.61 -4.32 10.11
C ALA A 67 -0.71 -3.95 10.82
N LEU A 68 -1.67 -3.41 10.09
CA LEU A 68 -3.03 -3.13 10.57
C LEU A 68 -3.93 -4.38 10.52
N TYR A 69 -3.70 -5.24 9.54
CA TYR A 69 -4.52 -6.41 9.25
C TYR A 69 -3.65 -7.65 9.04
N ARG A 70 -4.27 -8.82 9.18
CA ARG A 70 -3.64 -10.09 8.81
C ARG A 70 -3.51 -10.12 7.29
N PHE A 71 -2.29 -10.32 6.78
CA PHE A 71 -2.07 -10.69 5.39
C PHE A 71 -1.59 -12.14 5.36
N LYS A 72 -2.32 -12.99 4.64
CA LYS A 72 -1.96 -14.40 4.44
C LYS A 72 -1.34 -14.52 3.06
N ALA A 73 -0.10 -14.98 3.00
CA ALA A 73 0.58 -15.23 1.74
C ALA A 73 -0.24 -16.20 0.87
N LEU A 74 -0.50 -15.81 -0.38
CA LEU A 74 -1.14 -16.64 -1.39
C LEU A 74 -0.09 -17.23 -2.33
N GLU A 75 0.90 -16.41 -2.68
CA GLU A 75 2.05 -16.80 -3.49
C GLU A 75 3.29 -17.03 -2.63
N LYS A 76 4.30 -17.71 -3.19
CA LYS A 76 5.56 -18.00 -2.48
C LYS A 76 6.36 -16.74 -2.16
N ASP A 77 6.15 -15.70 -2.96
CA ASP A 77 6.85 -14.42 -2.86
C ASP A 77 6.07 -13.40 -2.01
N ASP A 78 4.90 -13.77 -1.48
CA ASP A 78 4.10 -12.93 -0.58
C ASP A 78 4.63 -12.96 0.86
N LEU A 79 4.51 -11.84 1.56
CA LEU A 79 4.91 -11.72 2.95
C LEU A 79 3.76 -12.02 3.91
N ASP A 80 3.70 -13.19 4.54
CA ASP A 80 2.68 -13.47 5.58
C ASP A 80 2.98 -12.74 6.89
N PHE A 81 1.98 -12.04 7.46
CA PHE A 81 2.10 -11.36 8.76
C PHE A 81 0.79 -11.17 9.54
N PRO A 82 0.81 -11.26 10.89
CA PRO A 82 -0.30 -10.88 11.77
C PRO A 82 -0.47 -9.36 11.92
N PRO A 83 -1.66 -8.88 12.35
CA PRO A 83 -1.81 -7.52 12.83
C PRO A 83 -0.86 -7.23 14.00
N GLY A 84 -0.24 -6.06 14.01
CA GLY A 84 0.71 -5.63 15.03
C GLY A 84 2.17 -5.93 14.72
N GLU A 85 2.45 -6.70 13.67
CA GLU A 85 3.82 -7.04 13.28
C GLU A 85 4.58 -5.81 12.75
N LYS A 86 5.84 -5.66 13.14
CA LYS A 86 6.72 -4.58 12.66
C LYS A 86 7.34 -4.99 11.32
N ILE A 87 7.14 -4.17 10.29
CA ILE A 87 7.56 -4.44 8.92
C ILE A 87 8.60 -3.41 8.50
N THR A 88 9.72 -3.87 7.97
CA THR A 88 10.71 -3.02 7.31
C THR A 88 10.39 -2.99 5.82
N VAL A 89 9.99 -1.83 5.30
CA VAL A 89 9.79 -1.64 3.85
C VAL A 89 11.15 -1.56 3.17
N ILE A 90 11.36 -2.37 2.14
CA ILE A 90 12.60 -2.44 1.36
C ILE A 90 12.39 -1.76 -0.01
N ASP A 91 11.21 -1.91 -0.61
CA ASP A 91 10.87 -1.33 -1.90
C ASP A 91 9.40 -0.87 -1.90
N ASP A 92 9.20 0.42 -2.14
CA ASP A 92 7.91 1.10 -2.27
C ASP A 92 7.71 1.71 -3.67
N SER A 93 8.50 1.28 -4.66
CA SER A 93 8.47 1.84 -6.03
C SER A 93 7.18 1.53 -6.80
N ASN A 94 6.41 0.52 -6.35
CA ASN A 94 5.14 0.11 -6.95
C ASN A 94 3.97 0.53 -6.04
N GLU A 95 2.90 1.08 -6.60
CA GLU A 95 1.77 1.62 -5.81
C GLU A 95 0.82 0.54 -5.28
N GLU A 96 0.74 -0.62 -5.95
CA GLU A 96 -0.12 -1.73 -5.56
C GLU A 96 0.56 -2.71 -4.60
N TRP A 97 1.87 -2.94 -4.77
CA TRP A 97 2.63 -3.99 -4.09
C TRP A 97 3.98 -3.50 -3.58
N TRP A 98 4.11 -3.43 -2.27
CA TRP A 98 5.38 -3.09 -1.63
C TRP A 98 6.13 -4.35 -1.24
N ARG A 99 7.45 -4.26 -1.24
CA ARG A 99 8.33 -5.32 -0.75
C ARG A 99 8.78 -4.99 0.66
N GLY A 100 8.63 -5.94 1.58
CA GLY A 100 9.03 -5.76 2.97
C GLY A 100 9.73 -6.98 3.55
N LYS A 101 10.27 -6.77 4.74
CA LYS A 101 11.02 -7.76 5.52
C LYS A 101 10.53 -7.83 6.96
N ILE A 102 10.37 -9.05 7.45
CA ILE A 102 10.06 -9.39 8.85
C ILE A 102 11.04 -10.48 9.27
N GLY A 103 11.98 -10.15 10.16
CA GLY A 103 13.07 -11.05 10.50
C GLY A 103 13.89 -11.42 9.26
N GLU A 104 13.89 -12.70 8.88
CA GLU A 104 14.56 -13.19 7.66
C GLU A 104 13.61 -13.33 6.46
N LYS A 105 12.29 -13.23 6.67
CA LYS A 105 11.29 -13.37 5.61
C LYS A 105 11.18 -12.08 4.81
N VAL A 106 11.18 -12.20 3.49
CA VAL A 106 11.02 -11.10 2.55
C VAL A 106 9.92 -11.47 1.57
N GLY A 107 9.05 -10.53 1.25
CA GLY A 107 7.99 -10.74 0.28
C GLY A 107 7.19 -9.49 -0.03
N PHE A 108 6.21 -9.64 -0.91
CA PHE A 108 5.31 -8.58 -1.35
C PHE A 108 4.05 -8.52 -0.49
N PHE A 109 3.50 -7.32 -0.34
CA PHE A 109 2.23 -7.09 0.34
C PHE A 109 1.60 -5.75 -0.09
N PRO A 110 0.28 -5.57 0.06
CA PRO A 110 -0.37 -4.30 -0.27
C PRO A 110 -0.07 -3.20 0.76
N PRO A 111 0.28 -1.96 0.35
CA PRO A 111 0.60 -0.88 1.29
C PRO A 111 -0.54 -0.50 2.23
N ASN A 112 -1.79 -0.74 1.83
CA ASN A 112 -3.00 -0.48 2.63
C ASN A 112 -3.13 -1.37 3.88
N PHE A 113 -2.28 -2.39 4.02
CA PHE A 113 -2.28 -3.31 5.17
C PHE A 113 -1.36 -2.85 6.29
N ILE A 114 -0.57 -1.79 6.07
CA ILE A 114 0.37 -1.28 7.05
C ILE A 114 0.08 0.18 7.40
N ILE A 115 0.61 0.63 8.52
CA ILE A 115 0.57 2.02 8.94
C ILE A 115 1.98 2.49 9.28
N ARG A 116 2.32 3.70 8.85
CA ARG A 116 3.56 4.38 9.23
C ARG A 116 3.45 4.91 10.66
N VAL A 117 4.44 4.56 11.48
CA VAL A 117 4.60 5.00 12.87
C VAL A 117 5.84 5.87 12.96
N ARG A 118 5.69 7.12 13.40
CA ARG A 118 6.79 8.07 13.59
C ARG A 118 7.37 7.99 15.00
N ALA A 119 8.56 8.55 15.20
CA ALA A 119 9.17 8.68 16.51
C ALA A 119 8.23 9.44 17.47
N GLY A 120 8.02 8.86 18.66
CA GLY A 120 7.10 9.37 19.67
C GLY A 120 5.64 8.92 19.51
N GLU A 121 5.30 8.25 18.42
CA GLU A 121 3.97 7.63 18.26
C GLU A 121 3.97 6.23 18.87
N ARG A 122 2.87 5.87 19.53
CA ARG A 122 2.70 4.56 20.18
C ARG A 122 1.68 3.73 19.42
N VAL A 123 1.88 2.43 19.36
CA VAL A 123 0.99 1.52 18.65
C VAL A 123 0.22 0.71 19.68
N HIS A 124 -1.08 0.63 19.48
CA HIS A 124 -1.97 -0.07 20.40
C HIS A 124 -2.83 -1.09 19.66
N ARG A 125 -3.09 -2.19 20.34
CA ARG A 125 -4.12 -3.16 20.00
C ARG A 125 -5.36 -2.88 20.83
N VAL A 126 -6.51 -2.83 20.18
CA VAL A 126 -7.80 -2.67 20.86
C VAL A 126 -8.16 -3.95 21.61
N THR A 127 -8.28 -3.89 22.93
CA THR A 127 -8.61 -5.06 23.78
C THR A 127 -10.12 -5.32 23.84
N ARG A 128 -10.93 -4.28 23.65
CA ARG A 128 -12.40 -4.35 23.71
C ARG A 128 -13.05 -3.49 22.63
N SER A 129 -14.07 -4.04 21.96
CA SER A 129 -14.89 -3.27 21.02
C SER A 129 -15.62 -2.14 21.74
N PHE A 130 -15.61 -0.95 21.14
CA PHE A 130 -16.27 0.24 21.70
C PHE A 130 -16.95 1.04 20.59
N VAL A 131 -18.17 1.51 20.87
CA VAL A 131 -18.94 2.35 19.96
C VAL A 131 -18.84 3.80 20.45
N GLY A 132 -17.89 4.54 19.89
CA GLY A 132 -17.73 5.97 20.20
C GLY A 132 -18.83 6.84 19.61
N ASN A 133 -19.16 7.93 20.32
CA ASN A 133 -20.03 8.99 19.84
C ASN A 133 -19.27 9.94 18.87
N ARG A 134 -19.68 9.96 17.60
CA ARG A 134 -19.04 10.77 16.56
C ARG A 134 -19.24 12.28 16.75
N GLU A 135 -20.33 12.71 17.38
CA GLU A 135 -20.63 14.14 17.58
C GLU A 135 -19.59 14.82 18.46
N ILE A 136 -18.99 14.05 19.38
CA ILE A 136 -17.91 14.50 20.28
C ILE A 136 -16.53 14.00 19.82
N GLY A 137 -16.41 13.52 18.58
CA GLY A 137 -15.13 13.11 17.99
C GLY A 137 -14.62 11.73 18.44
N GLN A 138 -15.41 10.92 19.11
CA GLN A 138 -15.03 9.54 19.44
C GLN A 138 -15.18 8.61 18.24
N ILE A 139 -14.41 7.52 18.24
CA ILE A 139 -14.34 6.56 17.15
C ILE A 139 -14.83 5.17 17.57
N THR A 140 -15.59 4.52 16.70
CA THR A 140 -15.95 3.10 16.86
C THR A 140 -14.81 2.21 16.38
N LEU A 141 -14.28 1.35 17.26
CA LEU A 141 -13.28 0.33 16.94
C LEU A 141 -13.71 -1.03 17.47
N LYS A 142 -13.23 -2.08 16.82
CA LYS A 142 -13.45 -3.49 17.22
C LYS A 142 -12.23 -4.01 17.97
N LYS A 143 -12.45 -5.00 18.83
CA LYS A 143 -11.37 -5.81 19.42
C LYS A 143 -10.41 -6.32 18.34
N ASP A 144 -9.13 -6.39 18.69
CA ASP A 144 -7.99 -6.82 17.88
C ASP A 144 -7.63 -5.88 16.72
N GLN A 145 -8.26 -4.69 16.60
CA GLN A 145 -7.82 -3.67 15.67
C GLN A 145 -6.54 -2.98 16.15
N ILE A 146 -5.64 -2.69 15.21
CA ILE A 146 -4.40 -1.95 15.47
C ILE A 146 -4.62 -0.47 15.18
N VAL A 147 -4.14 0.37 16.08
CA VAL A 147 -4.21 1.83 15.96
C VAL A 147 -2.92 2.48 16.40
N VAL A 148 -2.64 3.66 15.85
CA VAL A 148 -1.51 4.48 16.26
C VAL A 148 -2.02 5.65 17.08
N GLN A 149 -1.50 5.81 18.29
CA GLN A 149 -1.75 6.95 19.16
C GLN A 149 -1.10 8.21 18.56
N LYS A 150 -1.87 9.30 18.50
CA LYS A 150 -1.48 10.61 18.00
C LYS A 150 -1.71 11.65 19.09
N GLY A 151 -0.71 11.90 19.92
CA GLY A 151 -0.77 12.85 21.03
C GLY A 151 -1.04 12.19 22.38
N ASP A 152 -1.14 13.01 23.42
CA ASP A 152 -1.26 12.55 24.80
C ASP A 152 -2.70 12.17 25.20
N GLU A 153 -2.79 11.40 26.28
CA GLU A 153 -4.06 11.04 26.91
C GLU A 153 -4.66 12.24 27.65
N ALA A 154 -5.96 12.45 27.49
CA ALA A 154 -6.73 13.45 28.23
C ALA A 154 -8.08 12.88 28.65
N GLY A 155 -8.37 12.90 29.96
CA GLY A 155 -9.66 12.48 30.50
C GLY A 155 -10.02 11.01 30.25
N GLY A 156 -9.02 10.10 30.21
CA GLY A 156 -9.22 8.68 29.93
C GLY A 156 -9.43 8.34 28.44
N TYR A 157 -9.30 9.34 27.56
CA TYR A 157 -9.35 9.16 26.12
C TYR A 157 -8.02 9.56 25.49
N VAL A 158 -7.67 8.88 24.42
CA VAL A 158 -6.53 9.21 23.59
C VAL A 158 -6.94 9.31 22.14
N LYS A 159 -6.29 10.22 21.41
CA LYS A 159 -6.51 10.37 19.98
C LYS A 159 -5.74 9.28 19.24
N VAL A 160 -6.46 8.46 18.48
CA VAL A 160 -5.90 7.33 17.73
C VAL A 160 -6.19 7.45 16.24
N TYR A 161 -5.34 6.82 15.43
CA TYR A 161 -5.45 6.76 13.98
C TYR A 161 -5.42 5.31 13.49
N THR A 162 -6.40 4.94 12.66
CA THR A 162 -6.58 3.56 12.17
C THR A 162 -6.01 3.33 10.77
N GLY A 163 -5.25 4.28 10.22
CA GLY A 163 -4.85 4.30 8.80
C GLY A 163 -5.91 4.87 7.86
N ARG A 164 -7.15 5.08 8.33
CA ARG A 164 -8.25 5.63 7.50
C ARG A 164 -8.97 6.78 8.18
N LYS A 165 -9.18 6.66 9.49
CA LYS A 165 -9.92 7.62 10.30
C LYS A 165 -9.18 7.87 11.60
N MET A 166 -9.43 9.05 12.17
CA MET A 166 -8.88 9.50 13.43
C MET A 166 -10.03 9.80 14.39
N GLY A 167 -9.81 9.60 15.68
CA GLY A 167 -10.79 9.99 16.71
C GLY A 167 -10.33 9.63 18.11
N LEU A 168 -11.14 10.01 19.10
CA LEU A 168 -10.90 9.74 20.51
C LEU A 168 -11.35 8.32 20.87
N PHE A 169 -10.52 7.59 21.59
CA PHE A 169 -10.79 6.24 22.03
C PHE A 169 -10.37 6.06 23.51
N PRO A 170 -11.14 5.33 24.33
CA PRO A 170 -10.79 5.09 25.73
C PRO A 170 -9.45 4.35 25.88
N THR A 171 -8.58 4.81 26.77
CA THR A 171 -7.28 4.18 27.04
C THR A 171 -7.41 2.83 27.73
N ASP A 172 -8.46 2.63 28.54
CA ASP A 172 -8.79 1.33 29.18
C ASP A 172 -8.99 0.18 28.18
N PHE A 173 -9.30 0.49 26.92
CA PHE A 173 -9.55 -0.49 25.86
C PHE A 173 -8.39 -0.62 24.89
N LEU A 174 -7.21 -0.12 25.24
CA LEU A 174 -5.98 -0.18 24.46
C LEU A 174 -4.88 -0.92 25.23
N GLU A 175 -4.11 -1.70 24.50
CA GLU A 175 -2.91 -2.38 24.98
C GLU A 175 -1.76 -2.02 24.04
N GLU A 176 -0.67 -1.47 24.56
CA GLU A 176 0.51 -1.10 23.78
C GLU A 176 1.26 -2.34 23.27
N ILE A 177 1.73 -2.31 22.02
CA ILE A 177 2.43 -3.42 21.34
C ILE A 177 3.75 -3.00 20.67
#